data_AF-A0AAD8PU17-F1
#
_entry.id   AF-A0AAD8PU17-F1
#
_cell.length_a   1.000
_cell.length_b   1.000
_cell.length_c   1.000
_cell.angle_alpha   90.00
_cell.angle_beta   90.00
_cell.angle_gamma   90.00
#
_symmetry.space_group_name_H-M   'P 1'
#
loop_
_entity.id
_entity.type
_entity.pdbx_description
1 polymer ?
#
loop_
_entity_poly.entity_id
_entity_poly.type
_entity_poly.pdbx_seq_one_letter_code
_entity_poly.pdbx_strand_id
1 'polypeptide(L)'
;MTRVLLPLLALASVATAHFSLTLPPPLSDSDESEATAPCGGFSVSSSTKTTDFYVGGDAIGMQNGHPQSNWLFRATTDLTAAGGWVQLFPIVMQTGLGNFCEPHIVVPGNFTGKKGIISVVAHSPDGLLYVCSAVNFVSGTAPTRSECKNATITADFTSDSSLTA
;
A
#
# COMPACT_ATOMS: atom_id res chain seq x y z
N MET A 1 -14.87 57.58 12.96
CA MET A 1 -14.23 56.51 13.76
C MET A 1 -14.37 55.21 13.01
N THR A 2 -13.22 54.56 12.86
CA THR A 2 -12.87 53.36 12.10
C THR A 2 -13.60 52.11 12.60
N ARG A 3 -13.87 51.15 11.71
CA ARG A 3 -13.53 49.72 11.90
C ARG A 3 -13.81 48.93 10.62
N VAL A 4 -12.76 48.75 9.83
CA VAL A 4 -12.71 47.76 8.74
C VAL A 4 -12.55 46.39 9.41
N LEU A 5 -13.55 45.51 9.29
CA LEU A 5 -13.42 44.10 9.67
C LEU A 5 -12.60 43.39 8.58
N LEU A 6 -11.35 43.05 8.89
CA LEU A 6 -10.56 42.11 8.08
C LEU A 6 -11.14 40.69 8.27
N PRO A 7 -11.56 39.98 7.20
CA PRO A 7 -11.85 38.57 7.33
C PRO A 7 -10.53 37.84 7.47
N LEU A 8 -10.33 37.17 8.60
CA LEU A 8 -9.19 36.29 8.82
C LEU A 8 -9.42 35.03 7.98
N LEU A 9 -8.90 35.01 6.75
CA LEU A 9 -8.85 33.81 5.93
C LEU A 9 -7.93 32.81 6.65
N ALA A 10 -8.53 31.81 7.30
CA ALA A 10 -7.79 30.66 7.81
C ALA A 10 -7.23 29.90 6.59
N LEU A 11 -5.94 30.04 6.33
CA LEU A 11 -5.21 29.13 5.46
C LEU A 11 -5.19 27.77 6.17
N ALA A 12 -6.19 26.93 5.91
CA ALA A 12 -6.08 25.52 6.23
C ALA A 12 -4.93 24.97 5.38
N SER A 13 -3.79 24.69 6.01
CA SER A 13 -2.72 23.90 5.42
C SER A 13 -3.34 22.59 4.96
N VAL A 14 -3.36 22.36 3.65
CA VAL A 14 -3.71 21.05 3.08
C VAL A 14 -2.53 20.15 3.44
N ALA A 15 -2.56 19.57 4.64
CA ALA A 15 -1.65 18.49 4.97
C ALA A 15 -2.02 17.36 4.03
N THR A 16 -1.17 17.08 3.04
CA THR A 16 -1.26 15.85 2.27
C THR A 16 -1.10 14.71 3.26
N ALA A 17 -2.15 13.92 3.43
CA ALA A 17 -2.05 12.70 4.21
C ALA A 17 -1.54 11.63 3.26
N HIS A 18 -0.54 10.85 3.65
CA HIS A 18 -0.04 9.74 2.83
C HIS A 18 -0.32 8.42 3.55
N PHE A 19 0.01 7.28 2.93
CA PHE A 19 -0.09 5.98 3.61
C PHE A 19 1.26 5.28 3.67
N SER A 20 1.61 4.70 4.81
CA SER A 20 2.87 3.97 4.94
C SER A 20 2.62 2.47 4.89
N LEU A 21 3.29 1.76 3.99
CA LEU A 21 3.33 0.30 4.01
C LEU A 21 4.19 -0.15 5.20
N THR A 22 3.67 -1.05 6.03
CA THR A 22 4.35 -1.56 7.23
C THR A 22 4.77 -3.02 7.09
N LEU A 23 4.02 -3.82 6.34
CA LEU A 23 4.30 -5.22 6.06
C LEU A 23 3.96 -5.56 4.60
N PRO A 24 4.85 -6.22 3.86
CA PRO A 24 6.30 -6.31 4.12
C PRO A 24 6.95 -4.90 4.18
N PRO A 25 8.21 -4.76 4.67
CA PRO A 25 8.88 -3.46 4.71
C PRO A 25 8.95 -2.82 3.32
N PRO A 26 8.68 -1.51 3.19
CA PRO A 26 8.66 -0.84 1.90
C PRO A 26 10.07 -0.71 1.31
N LEU A 27 10.12 -0.48 0.00
CA LEU A 27 11.35 -0.08 -0.70
C LEU A 27 11.88 1.28 -0.22
N SER A 28 10.96 2.16 0.18
CA SER A 28 11.22 3.52 0.61
C SER A 28 10.11 3.97 1.55
N ASP A 29 10.48 4.74 2.57
CA ASP A 29 9.55 5.41 3.49
C ASP A 29 9.18 6.84 3.01
N SER A 30 9.54 7.20 1.77
CA SER A 30 9.25 8.52 1.20
C SER A 30 7.80 8.61 0.75
N ASP A 31 7.06 9.46 1.46
CA ASP A 31 5.64 9.70 1.24
C ASP A 31 5.38 10.69 0.08
N GLU A 32 6.30 11.65 -0.14
CA GLU A 32 6.20 12.68 -1.18
C GLU A 32 6.13 12.15 -2.62
N SER A 33 6.56 10.91 -2.84
CA SER A 33 6.66 10.31 -4.18
C SER A 33 5.56 9.30 -4.49
N GLU A 34 4.67 9.03 -3.52
CA GLU A 34 3.64 7.99 -3.62
C GLU A 34 2.71 8.17 -4.82
N ALA A 35 2.45 9.40 -5.27
CA ALA A 35 1.64 9.65 -6.48
C ALA A 35 2.32 9.22 -7.80
N THR A 36 3.60 8.82 -7.77
CA THR A 36 4.37 8.41 -8.95
C THR A 36 4.24 6.92 -9.20
N ALA A 37 3.56 6.54 -10.28
CA ALA A 37 3.46 5.14 -10.68
C ALA A 37 4.68 4.66 -11.49
N PRO A 38 5.10 3.39 -11.37
CA PRO A 38 4.79 2.46 -10.28
C PRO A 38 5.70 2.70 -9.05
N CYS A 39 5.32 2.13 -7.90
CA CYS A 39 6.19 2.03 -6.72
C CYS A 39 6.76 3.35 -6.18
N GLY A 40 6.03 4.46 -6.31
CA GLY A 40 6.55 5.78 -5.92
C GLY A 40 7.73 6.24 -6.78
N GLY A 41 7.89 5.67 -7.97
CA GLY A 41 9.06 5.90 -8.84
C GLY A 41 10.32 5.14 -8.43
N PHE A 42 10.30 4.35 -7.35
CA PHE A 42 11.46 3.57 -6.92
C PHE A 42 11.66 2.34 -7.80
N SER A 43 12.92 2.07 -8.17
CA SER A 43 13.29 0.92 -8.99
C SER A 43 13.66 -0.30 -8.16
N VAL A 44 13.30 -1.48 -8.67
CA VAL A 44 13.73 -2.77 -8.12
C VAL A 44 14.70 -3.41 -9.10
N SER A 45 15.74 -4.04 -8.56
CA SER A 45 16.75 -4.75 -9.34
C SER A 45 17.13 -6.07 -8.64
N SER A 46 17.97 -6.86 -9.31
CA SER A 46 18.46 -8.11 -8.74
C SER A 46 19.28 -7.92 -7.45
N SER A 47 19.87 -6.74 -7.24
CA SER A 47 20.65 -6.39 -6.04
C SER A 47 19.82 -5.74 -4.94
N THR A 48 18.57 -5.37 -5.20
CA THR A 48 17.67 -4.79 -4.19
C THR A 48 17.50 -5.77 -3.02
N LYS A 49 17.64 -5.26 -1.79
CA LYS A 49 17.39 -6.04 -0.58
C LYS A 49 15.94 -6.50 -0.56
N THR A 50 15.74 -7.75 -0.20
CA THR A 50 14.43 -8.41 -0.22
C THR A 50 14.10 -8.93 1.17
N THR A 51 12.81 -9.02 1.48
CA THR A 51 12.31 -9.84 2.57
C THR A 51 11.60 -11.06 1.99
N ASP A 52 11.50 -12.13 2.76
CA ASP A 52 10.71 -13.28 2.35
C ASP A 52 9.21 -12.95 2.47
N PHE A 53 8.43 -13.39 1.48
CA PHE A 53 6.97 -13.35 1.46
C PHE A 53 6.44 -14.74 1.10
N TYR A 54 5.64 -15.32 1.99
CA TYR A 54 5.19 -16.71 1.87
C TYR A 54 3.99 -16.82 0.91
N VAL A 55 4.12 -17.61 -0.16
CA VAL A 55 3.11 -17.69 -1.23
C VAL A 55 1.78 -18.28 -0.77
N GLY A 56 1.80 -19.16 0.22
CA GLY A 56 0.63 -19.80 0.81
C GLY A 56 -0.08 -18.95 1.86
N GLY A 57 0.32 -17.68 2.04
CA GLY A 57 -0.29 -16.74 2.96
C GLY A 57 0.77 -15.97 3.76
N ASP A 58 0.79 -14.65 3.63
CA ASP A 58 1.53 -13.74 4.53
C ASP A 58 0.74 -12.44 4.72
N ALA A 59 1.16 -11.59 5.65
CA ALA A 59 0.45 -10.35 5.96
C ALA A 59 0.85 -9.20 5.02
N ILE A 60 -0.13 -8.39 4.65
CA ILE A 60 0.10 -7.05 4.09
C ILE A 60 -0.57 -6.04 5.02
N GLY A 61 0.20 -5.07 5.50
CA GLY A 61 -0.25 -4.07 6.46
C GLY A 61 0.23 -2.67 6.11
N MET A 62 -0.59 -1.68 6.42
CA MET A 62 -0.34 -0.27 6.12
C MET A 62 -0.96 0.65 7.17
N GLN A 63 -0.45 1.87 7.27
CA GLN A 63 -1.01 2.94 8.07
C GLN A 63 -1.65 3.98 7.16
N ASN A 64 -2.95 4.23 7.31
CA ASN A 64 -3.67 5.22 6.52
C ASN A 64 -3.66 6.60 7.19
N GLY A 65 -3.24 7.62 6.45
CA GLY A 65 -3.39 9.03 6.85
C GLY A 65 -4.74 9.63 6.45
N HIS A 66 -5.45 9.04 5.49
CA HIS A 66 -6.71 9.59 4.98
C HIS A 66 -7.92 9.17 5.83
N PRO A 67 -9.01 9.95 5.79
CA PRO A 67 -10.29 9.55 6.37
C PRO A 67 -10.86 8.25 5.78
N GLN A 68 -10.55 7.97 4.51
CA GLN A 68 -10.98 6.78 3.80
C GLN A 68 -10.05 6.52 2.61
N SER A 69 -9.77 5.25 2.34
CA SER A 69 -9.00 4.80 1.17
C SER A 69 -9.46 3.43 0.69
N ASN A 70 -9.39 3.18 -0.61
CA ASN A 70 -9.54 1.84 -1.17
C ASN A 70 -8.16 1.23 -1.43
N TRP A 71 -7.98 -0.03 -1.07
CA TRP A 71 -6.71 -0.75 -1.15
C TRP A 71 -6.76 -1.84 -2.22
N LEU A 72 -5.79 -1.81 -3.13
CA LEU A 72 -5.46 -2.92 -4.01
C LEU A 72 -4.13 -3.53 -3.59
N PHE A 73 -4.11 -4.85 -3.42
CA PHE A 73 -2.89 -5.63 -3.23
C PHE A 73 -2.59 -6.39 -4.51
N ARG A 74 -1.40 -6.17 -5.07
CA ARG A 74 -0.96 -6.84 -6.30
C ARG A 74 0.50 -7.29 -6.21
N ALA A 75 0.84 -8.31 -6.98
CA ALA A 75 2.23 -8.78 -7.11
C ALA A 75 2.65 -8.91 -8.57
N THR A 76 3.96 -8.79 -8.83
CA THR A 76 4.57 -9.20 -10.09
C THR A 76 5.95 -9.82 -9.85
N THR A 77 6.39 -10.70 -10.75
CA THR A 77 7.79 -11.15 -10.82
C THR A 77 8.62 -10.35 -11.83
N ASP A 78 8.00 -9.40 -12.53
CA ASP A 78 8.71 -8.43 -13.36
C ASP A 78 9.35 -7.35 -12.48
N LEU A 79 10.67 -7.45 -12.28
CA LEU A 79 11.40 -6.50 -11.44
C LEU A 79 11.43 -5.07 -12.01
N THR A 80 11.06 -4.87 -13.28
CA THR A 80 10.91 -3.52 -13.85
C THR A 80 9.58 -2.86 -13.48
N ALA A 81 8.66 -3.59 -12.84
CA ALA A 81 7.31 -3.13 -12.52
C ALA A 81 6.48 -2.68 -13.74
N ALA A 82 6.89 -3.05 -14.96
CA ALA A 82 6.23 -2.64 -16.20
C ALA A 82 4.95 -3.42 -16.49
N GLY A 83 4.79 -4.62 -15.92
CA GLY A 83 3.55 -5.39 -16.05
C GLY A 83 3.56 -6.72 -15.29
N GLY A 84 2.71 -7.65 -15.75
CA GLY A 84 2.60 -8.99 -15.14
C GLY A 84 1.97 -8.98 -13.74
N TRP A 85 1.25 -7.92 -13.40
CA TRP A 85 0.60 -7.75 -12.12
C TRP A 85 -0.57 -8.71 -11.95
N VAL A 86 -0.67 -9.27 -10.76
CA VAL A 86 -1.77 -10.13 -10.33
C VAL A 86 -2.37 -9.55 -9.07
N GLN A 87 -3.69 -9.33 -9.05
CA GLN A 87 -4.41 -8.97 -7.84
C GLN A 87 -4.42 -10.16 -6.87
N LEU A 88 -4.06 -9.90 -5.61
CA LEU A 88 -3.87 -10.93 -4.58
C LEU A 88 -5.08 -11.11 -3.66
N PHE A 89 -5.93 -10.09 -3.58
CA PHE A 89 -7.05 -10.03 -2.65
C PHE A 89 -8.16 -9.12 -3.20
N PRO A 90 -9.43 -9.29 -2.82
CA PRO A 90 -10.48 -8.32 -3.15
C PRO A 90 -10.10 -6.90 -2.71
N ILE A 91 -10.58 -5.89 -3.43
CA ILE A 91 -10.36 -4.49 -3.04
C ILE A 91 -11.10 -4.23 -1.73
N VAL A 92 -10.40 -3.61 -0.79
CA VAL A 92 -10.94 -3.28 0.54
C VAL A 92 -11.02 -1.77 0.68
N MET A 93 -12.19 -1.26 1.02
CA MET A 93 -12.35 0.11 1.50
C MET A 93 -12.07 0.14 3.00
N GLN A 94 -11.15 0.98 3.43
CA GLN A 94 -10.96 1.32 4.83
C GLN A 94 -11.57 2.69 5.12
N THR A 95 -12.34 2.80 6.19
CA THR A 95 -12.75 4.08 6.78
C THR A 95 -12.10 4.25 8.15
N GLY A 96 -11.56 5.45 8.39
CA GLY A 96 -10.82 5.79 9.60
C GLY A 96 -9.30 5.76 9.40
N LEU A 97 -8.60 6.62 10.15
CA LEU A 97 -7.16 6.75 10.13
C LEU A 97 -6.49 5.59 10.89
N GLY A 98 -5.24 5.32 10.55
CA GLY A 98 -4.40 4.36 11.25
C GLY A 98 -4.31 3.02 10.53
N ASN A 99 -3.87 2.01 11.29
CA ASN A 99 -3.42 0.76 10.72
C ASN A 99 -4.58 -0.09 10.19
N PHE A 100 -4.38 -0.64 9.00
CA PHE A 100 -5.11 -1.78 8.47
C PHE A 100 -4.12 -2.88 8.11
N CYS A 101 -4.45 -4.12 8.37
CA CYS A 101 -3.64 -5.26 8.01
C CYS A 101 -4.52 -6.45 7.65
N GLU A 102 -4.29 -6.99 6.45
CA GLU A 102 -4.83 -8.26 6.01
C GLU A 102 -3.81 -9.36 6.36
N PRO A 103 -4.10 -10.24 7.33
CA PRO A 103 -3.13 -11.21 7.84
C PRO A 103 -2.83 -12.36 6.87
N HIS A 104 -3.65 -12.56 5.83
CA HIS A 104 -3.53 -13.74 4.98
C HIS A 104 -3.75 -13.44 3.49
N ILE A 105 -2.69 -12.95 2.85
CA ILE A 105 -2.61 -12.71 1.41
C ILE A 105 -1.92 -13.88 0.71
N VAL A 106 -2.64 -14.52 -0.22
CA VAL A 106 -2.11 -15.64 -1.03
C VAL A 106 -1.53 -15.10 -2.34
N VAL A 107 -0.40 -15.66 -2.75
CA VAL A 107 0.29 -15.32 -4.02
C VAL A 107 0.26 -16.54 -4.95
N PRO A 108 0.17 -16.37 -6.27
CA PRO A 108 0.25 -17.49 -7.20
C PRO A 108 1.46 -18.40 -6.95
N GLY A 109 1.22 -19.71 -6.83
CA GLY A 109 2.27 -20.67 -6.46
C GLY A 109 3.44 -20.72 -7.45
N ASN A 110 3.25 -20.31 -8.71
CA ASN A 110 4.32 -20.19 -9.71
C ASN A 110 5.29 -19.02 -9.46
N PHE A 111 5.07 -18.23 -8.41
CA PHE A 111 5.99 -17.20 -7.95
C PHE A 111 7.06 -17.77 -7.00
N THR A 112 6.83 -18.94 -6.39
CA THR A 112 7.76 -19.60 -5.47
C THR A 112 9.18 -19.68 -6.04
N GLY A 113 10.17 -19.25 -5.25
CA GLY A 113 11.58 -19.24 -5.61
C GLY A 113 12.02 -18.05 -6.45
N LYS A 114 11.12 -17.10 -6.75
CA LYS A 114 11.43 -15.91 -7.54
C LYS A 114 11.52 -14.66 -6.68
N LYS A 115 12.39 -13.74 -7.10
CA LYS A 115 12.30 -12.35 -6.69
C LYS A 115 11.09 -11.69 -7.35
N GLY A 116 10.47 -10.76 -6.64
CA GLY A 116 9.40 -9.97 -7.21
C GLY A 116 9.03 -8.78 -6.34
N ILE A 117 7.87 -8.22 -6.65
CA ILE A 117 7.36 -6.99 -6.07
C ILE A 117 5.98 -7.25 -5.52
N ILE A 118 5.75 -6.88 -4.27
CA ILE A 118 4.42 -6.63 -3.71
C ILE A 118 4.16 -5.14 -3.83
N SER A 119 2.99 -4.75 -4.36
CA SER A 119 2.55 -3.37 -4.43
C SER A 119 1.22 -3.21 -3.74
N VAL A 120 1.14 -2.18 -2.88
CA VAL A 120 -0.11 -1.64 -2.37
C VAL A 120 -0.41 -0.38 -3.14
N VAL A 121 -1.59 -0.34 -3.76
CA VAL A 121 -2.11 0.86 -4.42
C VAL A 121 -3.29 1.36 -3.61
N ALA A 122 -3.21 2.60 -3.16
CA ALA A 122 -4.31 3.29 -2.50
C ALA A 122 -5.05 4.14 -3.53
N HIS A 123 -6.38 4.15 -3.47
CA HIS A 123 -7.18 5.23 -4.02
C HIS A 123 -7.74 6.05 -2.85
N SER A 124 -7.20 7.25 -2.69
CA SER A 124 -7.47 8.19 -1.61
C SER A 124 -8.06 9.49 -2.17
N PRO A 125 -8.57 10.41 -1.33
CA PRO A 125 -9.14 11.69 -1.78
C PRO A 125 -8.22 12.58 -2.64
N ASP A 126 -6.91 12.38 -2.56
CA ASP A 126 -5.86 13.06 -3.34
C ASP A 126 -5.36 12.26 -4.54
N GLY A 127 -5.94 11.09 -4.81
CA GLY A 127 -5.69 10.30 -6.01
C GLY A 127 -5.13 8.91 -5.73
N LEU A 128 -4.39 8.38 -6.72
CA LEU A 128 -3.75 7.07 -6.63
C LEU A 128 -2.35 7.19 -6.04
N LEU A 129 -2.05 6.36 -5.05
CA LEU A 129 -0.78 6.32 -4.34
C LEU A 129 -0.19 4.91 -4.43
N TYR A 130 1.12 4.79 -4.63
CA TYR A 130 1.80 3.54 -4.96
C TYR A 130 2.99 3.30 -4.04
N VAL A 131 2.91 2.26 -3.22
CA VAL A 131 4.05 1.80 -2.39
C VAL A 131 4.34 0.35 -2.72
N CYS A 132 5.63 -0.01 -2.74
CA CYS A 132 6.09 -1.34 -3.09
C CYS A 132 7.10 -1.88 -2.09
N SER A 133 7.20 -3.20 -2.04
CA SER A 133 8.25 -3.97 -1.38
C SER A 133 8.90 -4.93 -2.35
N ALA A 134 10.23 -5.00 -2.36
CA ALA A 134 10.94 -6.10 -3.01
C ALA A 134 10.93 -7.32 -2.09
N VAL A 135 10.53 -8.47 -2.63
CA VAL A 135 10.40 -9.71 -1.87
C VAL A 135 11.07 -10.89 -2.59
N ASN A 136 11.44 -11.91 -1.82
CA ASN A 136 11.61 -13.28 -2.33
C ASN A 136 10.34 -14.05 -2.02
N PHE A 137 9.69 -14.58 -3.04
CA PHE A 137 8.53 -15.45 -2.83
C PHE A 137 9.01 -16.82 -2.39
N VAL A 138 8.64 -17.23 -1.17
CA VAL A 138 9.04 -18.50 -0.56
C VAL A 138 7.84 -19.42 -0.37
N SER A 139 8.07 -20.73 -0.36
CA SER A 139 7.03 -21.74 -0.19
C SER A 139 6.43 -21.73 1.22
N GLY A 140 5.16 -22.13 1.34
CA GLY A 140 4.48 -22.30 2.62
C GLY A 140 3.66 -21.07 3.03
N THR A 141 3.26 -21.02 4.30
CA THR A 141 2.47 -19.95 4.91
C THR A 141 3.30 -19.34 6.03
N ALA A 142 3.27 -18.02 6.14
CA ALA A 142 4.00 -17.29 7.16
C ALA A 142 3.48 -17.63 8.58
N PRO A 143 4.35 -17.55 9.60
CA PRO A 143 3.87 -17.54 10.98
C PRO A 143 3.01 -16.29 11.23
N THR A 144 2.15 -16.36 12.24
CA THR A 144 1.33 -15.21 12.66
C THR A 144 2.21 -13.99 12.95
N ARG A 145 1.91 -12.88 12.27
CA ARG A 145 2.58 -11.58 12.46
C ARG A 145 1.90 -10.81 13.58
N SER A 146 2.51 -10.77 14.77
CA SER A 146 1.95 -10.07 15.93
C SER A 146 1.73 -8.57 15.70
N GLU A 147 2.49 -7.98 14.79
CA GLU A 147 2.46 -6.59 14.35
C GLU A 147 1.32 -6.30 13.35
N CYS A 148 0.71 -7.33 12.75
CA CYS A 148 -0.46 -7.18 11.88
C CYS A 148 -1.71 -6.91 12.73
N LYS A 149 -2.01 -5.63 12.94
CA LYS A 149 -3.14 -5.19 13.76
C LYS A 149 -3.87 -4.02 13.12
N ASN A 150 -5.18 -4.04 13.26
CA ASN A 150 -6.03 -2.92 12.86
C ASN A 150 -6.14 -1.91 14.01
N ALA A 151 -6.16 -0.63 13.65
CA ALA A 151 -6.63 0.44 14.53
C ALA A 151 -8.16 0.36 14.67
N THR A 152 -8.77 1.36 15.29
CA THR A 152 -10.24 1.51 15.33
C THR A 152 -10.73 1.99 13.97
N ILE A 153 -10.79 1.08 13.00
CA ILE A 153 -11.20 1.29 11.61
C ILE A 153 -12.34 0.36 11.24
N THR A 154 -13.05 0.68 10.15
CA THR A 154 -13.93 -0.28 9.46
C THR A 154 -13.30 -0.67 8.13
N ALA A 155 -13.53 -1.89 7.70
CA ALA A 155 -13.02 -2.45 6.45
C ALA A 155 -14.13 -3.23 5.75
N ASP A 156 -14.40 -2.89 4.50
CA ASP A 156 -15.48 -3.48 3.70
C ASP A 156 -14.96 -3.80 2.30
N PHE A 157 -15.41 -4.92 1.72
CA PHE A 157 -15.11 -5.20 0.31
C PHE A 157 -15.82 -4.21 -0.59
N THR A 158 -15.11 -3.74 -1.62
CA THR A 158 -15.65 -2.78 -2.58
C THR A 158 -15.17 -3.09 -3.99
N SER A 159 -15.72 -2.35 -4.95
CA SER A 159 -15.23 -2.29 -6.32
C SER A 159 -14.73 -0.88 -6.62
N ASP A 160 -13.59 -0.77 -7.27
CA ASP A 160 -13.02 0.52 -7.66
C ASP A 160 -12.39 0.40 -9.06
N SER A 161 -12.97 1.09 -10.04
CA SER A 161 -12.50 1.02 -11.43
C SER A 161 -11.17 1.72 -11.67
N SER A 162 -10.71 2.56 -10.74
CA SER A 162 -9.41 3.22 -10.81
C SER A 162 -8.27 2.31 -10.35
N LEU A 163 -8.57 1.25 -9.60
CA LEU A 163 -7.60 0.30 -9.09
C LEU A 163 -7.50 -0.91 -10.03
N THR A 164 -6.38 -1.02 -10.73
CA THR A 164 -6.11 -2.11 -11.66
C THR A 164 -4.84 -2.86 -11.28
N ALA A 165 -4.88 -4.19 -11.34
CA ALA A 165 -3.67 -5.01 -11.29
C ALA A 165 -2.81 -4.73 -12.53
#